data_AF-A0A0N4VVH9-F1
#
_entry.id   AF-A0A0N4VVH9-F1
#
_cell.length_a   1.000
_cell.length_b   1.000
_cell.length_c   1.000
_cell.angle_alpha   90.00
_cell.angle_beta   90.00
_cell.angle_gamma   90.00
#
_symmetry.space_group_name_H-M   'P 1'
#
loop_
_entity.id
_entity.type
_entity.pdbx_description
1 polymer ?
#
loop_
_entity_poly.entity_id
_entity_poly.type
_entity_poly.pdbx_seq_one_letter_code
_entity_poly.pdbx_strand_id
1 'polypeptide(L)'
;MSLLLALAEGIIEYLKRILAAHVSNAILAATQPFYPAPVQDAQPDRPIGYGAFGVVWSVTDPRSGKRVALKKMPNVFQNLASCKRVFREIRMLSSFKHDNVSGFTPLR
;
A
#
# COMPACT_ATOMS: atom_id res chain seq x y z
N MET A 1 -40.33 14.21 17.09
CA MET A 1 -40.40 12.75 16.86
C MET A 1 -40.25 12.38 15.37
N SER A 2 -39.52 13.18 14.57
CA SER A 2 -39.37 13.00 13.11
C SER A 2 -37.91 12.87 12.66
N LEU A 3 -36.95 13.46 13.37
CA LEU A 3 -35.54 13.45 12.97
C LEU A 3 -34.83 12.10 13.21
N LEU A 4 -35.23 11.36 14.24
CA LEU A 4 -34.63 10.07 14.59
C LEU A 4 -35.02 8.95 13.60
N LEU A 5 -36.27 9.00 13.10
CA LEU A 5 -36.77 8.09 12.07
C LEU A 5 -36.07 8.33 10.72
N ALA A 6 -35.88 9.59 10.33
CA ALA A 6 -35.18 9.94 9.09
C ALA A 6 -33.71 9.48 9.08
N LEU A 7 -33.02 9.55 10.23
CA LEU A 7 -31.66 9.03 10.36
C LEU A 7 -31.61 7.49 10.28
N ALA A 8 -32.57 6.80 10.88
CA ALA A 8 -32.66 5.35 10.81
C ALA A 8 -32.92 4.86 9.38
N GLU A 9 -33.85 5.50 8.65
CA GLU A 9 -34.14 5.17 7.25
C GLU A 9 -32.94 5.46 6.34
N GLY A 10 -32.22 6.57 6.56
CA GLY A 10 -31.01 6.91 5.82
C GLY A 10 -29.88 5.90 6.00
N ILE A 11 -29.68 5.38 7.21
CA ILE A 11 -28.67 4.34 7.50
C ILE A 11 -29.05 3.02 6.82
N ILE A 12 -30.33 2.64 6.85
CA ILE A 12 -30.81 1.41 6.19
C ILE A 12 -30.62 1.50 4.67
N GLU A 13 -30.93 2.64 4.07
CA GLU A 13 -30.75 2.85 2.63
C GLU A 13 -29.26 2.86 2.23
N TYR A 14 -28.39 3.44 3.08
CA TYR A 14 -26.94 3.41 2.88
C TYR A 14 -26.37 1.98 2.94
N LEU A 15 -26.83 1.17 3.91
CA LEU A 15 -26.41 -0.23 4.02
C LEU A 15 -26.94 -1.09 2.85
N LYS A 16 -28.16 -0.83 2.36
CA LYS A 16 -28.70 -1.48 1.16
C LYS A 16 -27.88 -1.15 -0.09
N ARG A 17 -27.42 0.09 -0.25
CA ARG A 17 -26.54 0.51 -1.36
C ARG A 17 -25.17 -0.16 -1.33
N ILE A 18 -24.56 -0.31 -0.16
CA ILE A 18 -23.28 -1.02 0.00
C ILE A 18 -23.45 -2.50 -0.37
N LEU A 19 -24.54 -3.13 0.07
CA LEU A 19 -24.82 -4.53 -0.24
C LEU A 19 -25.11 -4.74 -1.74
N ALA A 20 -25.88 -3.85 -2.36
CA ALA A 20 -26.18 -3.91 -3.80
C ALA A 20 -24.92 -3.72 -4.66
N ALA A 21 -24.03 -2.79 -4.28
CA ALA A 21 -22.76 -2.58 -4.98
C ALA A 21 -21.85 -3.83 -4.94
N HIS A 22 -22.01 -4.71 -3.94
CA HIS A 22 -21.24 -5.93 -3.87
C HIS A 22 -21.77 -7.06 -4.77
N VAL A 23 -23.04 -7.00 -5.20
CA VAL A 23 -23.70 -8.07 -5.97
C VAL A 23 -23.63 -7.83 -7.50
N SER A 24 -23.44 -6.59 -7.97
CA SER A 24 -23.54 -6.25 -9.41
C SER A 24 -22.34 -6.65 -10.28
N ASN A 25 -21.21 -7.10 -9.71
CA ASN A 25 -20.03 -7.42 -10.51
C ASN A 25 -20.02 -8.84 -11.12
N ALA A 26 -21.13 -9.59 -11.04
CA ALA A 26 -21.15 -11.00 -11.45
C ALA A 26 -21.74 -11.28 -12.84
N ILE A 27 -22.38 -10.33 -13.56
CA ILE A 27 -23.13 -10.65 -14.81
C ILE A 27 -22.92 -9.64 -15.96
N LEU A 28 -21.70 -9.16 -16.17
CA LEU A 28 -21.31 -8.51 -17.44
C LEU A 28 -20.11 -9.23 -18.06
N ALA A 29 -20.29 -10.53 -18.28
CA ALA A 29 -19.45 -11.36 -19.12
C ALA A 29 -20.00 -11.33 -20.55
N ALA A 30 -19.60 -10.36 -21.36
CA ALA A 30 -19.70 -10.47 -22.80
C ALA A 30 -18.68 -9.56 -23.49
N THR A 31 -17.69 -10.19 -24.14
CA THR A 31 -16.78 -9.60 -25.14
C THR A 31 -15.65 -8.71 -24.61
N GLN A 32 -14.58 -9.33 -24.12
CA GLN A 32 -13.24 -8.74 -24.17
C GLN A 32 -12.27 -9.81 -24.67
N PRO A 33 -11.47 -9.56 -25.73
CA PRO A 33 -10.43 -10.49 -26.16
C PRO A 33 -9.43 -10.69 -25.02
N PHE A 34 -9.27 -11.94 -24.64
CA PHE A 34 -8.42 -12.41 -23.54
C PHE A 34 -6.94 -12.25 -23.92
N TYR A 35 -6.35 -11.13 -23.54
CA TYR A 35 -4.91 -11.08 -23.30
C TYR A 35 -4.70 -11.43 -21.82
N PRO A 36 -4.13 -12.60 -21.47
CA PRO A 36 -3.76 -12.86 -20.10
C PRO A 36 -2.59 -11.94 -19.76
N ALA A 37 -2.88 -10.79 -19.13
CA ALA A 37 -1.88 -10.11 -18.32
C ALA A 37 -1.43 -11.10 -17.24
N PRO A 38 -0.12 -11.26 -16.97
CA PRO A 38 0.35 -12.22 -15.99
C PRO A 38 -0.21 -11.84 -14.62
N VAL A 39 -1.19 -12.60 -14.14
CA VAL A 39 -1.74 -12.48 -12.79
C VAL A 39 -0.69 -13.02 -11.84
N GLN A 40 0.26 -12.17 -11.45
CA GLN A 40 1.08 -12.42 -10.28
C GLN A 40 0.18 -12.17 -9.09
N ASP A 41 0.03 -13.16 -8.21
CA ASP A 41 -0.76 -13.08 -6.97
C ASP A 41 -0.40 -11.81 -6.19
N ALA A 42 -1.14 -10.72 -6.44
CA ALA A 42 -0.86 -9.42 -5.87
C ALA A 42 -1.32 -9.45 -4.41
N GLN A 43 -0.49 -10.03 -3.55
CA GLN A 43 -0.74 -10.03 -2.13
C GLN A 43 -0.93 -8.58 -1.66
N PRO A 44 -1.96 -8.30 -0.85
CA PRO A 44 -2.27 -6.95 -0.42
C PRO A 44 -1.10 -6.34 0.34
N ASP A 45 -1.01 -5.01 0.24
CA ASP A 45 -0.02 -4.23 0.98
C ASP A 45 -0.20 -4.45 2.47
N ARG A 46 0.88 -4.84 3.15
CA ARG A 46 0.85 -5.16 4.57
C ARG A 46 2.11 -4.70 5.29
N PRO A 47 2.01 -4.30 6.57
CA PRO A 47 3.18 -4.06 7.39
C PRO A 47 3.95 -5.39 7.59
N ILE A 48 5.26 -5.34 7.44
CA ILE A 48 6.17 -6.49 7.63
C ILE A 48 7.15 -6.29 8.78
N GLY A 49 7.30 -5.08 9.30
CA GLY A 49 8.20 -4.82 10.42
C GLY A 49 8.00 -3.47 11.07
N TYR A 50 8.28 -3.42 12.37
CA TYR A 50 8.22 -2.22 13.20
C TYR A 50 9.60 -1.95 13.79
N GLY A 51 10.02 -0.69 13.82
CA GLY A 51 11.29 -0.31 14.41
C GLY A 51 11.36 1.14 14.85
N ALA A 52 12.51 1.54 15.38
CA ALA A 52 12.73 2.87 15.95
C ALA A 52 12.50 4.02 14.95
N PHE A 53 12.70 3.76 13.66
CA PHE A 53 12.49 4.74 12.58
C PHE A 53 11.14 4.59 11.87
N GLY A 54 10.20 3.81 12.39
CA GLY A 54 8.86 3.65 11.81
C GLY A 54 8.55 2.23 11.33
N VAL A 55 7.71 2.13 10.30
CA VAL A 55 7.12 0.86 9.83
C VAL A 55 7.66 0.53 8.44
N VAL A 56 7.97 -0.75 8.25
CA VAL A 56 8.30 -1.33 6.95
C VAL A 56 7.07 -2.02 6.39
N TRP A 57 6.71 -1.69 5.15
CA TRP A 57 5.59 -2.26 4.42
C TRP A 57 6.09 -3.10 3.25
N SER A 58 5.43 -4.21 2.99
CA SER A 58 5.57 -4.94 1.73
C SER A 58 4.57 -4.36 0.76
N VAL A 59 5.05 -3.68 -0.28
CA VAL A 59 4.21 -3.03 -1.29
C VAL A 59 4.61 -3.45 -2.70
N THR A 60 3.67 -3.42 -3.63
CA THR A 60 3.98 -3.64 -5.05
C THR A 60 4.21 -2.28 -5.73
N ASP A 61 5.40 -2.08 -6.31
CA ASP A 61 5.67 -0.87 -7.08
C ASP A 61 4.85 -0.90 -8.38
N PRO A 62 3.93 0.06 -8.62
CA PRO A 62 3.06 0.05 -9.79
C PRO A 62 3.81 0.23 -11.11
N ARG A 63 5.05 0.76 -11.08
CA ARG A 63 5.85 0.99 -12.29
C ARG A 63 6.64 -0.24 -12.70
N SER A 64 7.24 -0.95 -11.74
CA SER A 64 8.04 -2.15 -12.01
C SER A 64 7.27 -3.45 -11.88
N GLY A 65 6.09 -3.43 -11.26
CA GLY A 65 5.32 -4.63 -10.89
C GLY A 65 6.02 -5.48 -9.81
N LYS A 66 7.17 -5.04 -9.28
CA LYS A 66 7.96 -5.80 -8.31
C LYS A 66 7.50 -5.51 -6.89
N ARG A 67 7.54 -6.53 -6.04
CA ARG A 67 7.32 -6.37 -4.61
C ARG A 67 8.56 -5.80 -3.94
N VAL A 68 8.39 -4.73 -3.19
CA VAL A 68 9.47 -3.98 -2.53
C VAL A 68 9.14 -3.75 -1.06
N ALA A 69 10.19 -3.62 -0.24
CA ALA A 69 10.06 -3.22 1.15
C ALA A 69 10.14 -1.69 1.27
N LEU A 70 9.03 -1.06 1.64
CA LEU A 70 8.92 0.39 1.85
C LEU A 70 9.10 0.72 3.33
N LYS A 71 10.19 1.38 3.70
CA LYS A 71 10.41 1.87 5.07
C LYS A 71 9.98 3.33 5.20
N LYS A 72 8.82 3.57 5.83
CA LYS A 72 8.33 4.93 6.11
C LYS A 72 8.96 5.45 7.39
N MET A 73 9.66 6.58 7.31
CA MET A 73 10.34 7.18 8.45
C MET A 73 9.77 8.55 8.85
N PRO A 74 8.80 8.60 9.77
CA PRO A 74 8.27 9.88 10.26
C PRO A 74 9.33 10.61 11.10
N ASN A 75 9.30 11.94 11.09
CA ASN A 75 10.05 12.81 12.01
C ASN A 75 11.58 12.65 12.01
N VAL A 76 12.19 12.00 11.00
CA VAL A 76 13.65 11.84 10.90
C VAL A 76 14.40 13.17 10.92
N PHE A 77 13.79 14.23 10.38
CA PHE A 77 14.38 15.56 10.33
C PHE A 77 14.26 16.36 11.64
N GLN A 78 13.49 15.88 12.62
CA GLN A 78 13.34 16.57 13.90
C GLN A 78 14.58 16.40 14.82
N ASN A 79 15.32 15.30 14.66
CA ASN A 79 16.53 15.05 15.43
C ASN A 79 17.75 14.95 14.50
N LEU A 80 18.75 15.80 14.73
CA LEU A 80 19.99 15.83 13.95
C LEU A 80 20.73 14.48 13.99
N ALA A 81 20.73 13.79 15.13
CA ALA A 81 21.38 12.49 15.24
C ALA A 81 20.70 11.42 14.36
N SER A 82 19.37 11.38 14.37
CA SER A 82 18.56 10.50 13.53
C SER A 82 18.76 10.81 12.05
N CYS A 83 18.72 12.09 11.67
CA CYS A 83 18.96 12.54 10.30
C CYS A 83 20.34 12.11 9.79
N LYS A 84 21.41 12.35 10.57
CA LYS A 84 22.78 11.91 10.23
C LYS A 84 22.87 10.40 10.06
N ARG A 85 22.21 9.63 10.93
CA ARG A 85 22.18 8.17 10.84
C ARG A 85 21.49 7.69 9.57
N VAL A 86 20.30 8.20 9.26
CA VAL A 86 19.55 7.84 8.05
C VAL A 86 20.31 8.23 6.79
N PHE A 87 20.94 9.41 6.77
CA PHE A 87 21.76 9.86 5.64
C PHE A 87 22.93 8.90 5.38
N ARG A 88 23.64 8.49 6.44
CA ARG A 88 24.73 7.51 6.33
C ARG A 88 24.22 6.17 5.79
N GLU A 89 23.09 5.67 6.30
CA GLU A 89 22.48 4.42 5.83
C GLU A 89 22.16 4.50 4.32
N ILE A 90 21.48 5.56 3.86
CA ILE A 90 21.14 5.74 2.44
C ILE A 90 22.40 5.82 1.58
N ARG A 91 23.40 6.61 1.99
CA ARG A 91 24.68 6.74 1.26
C ARG A 91 25.38 5.41 1.11
N MET A 92 25.49 4.64 2.20
CA MET A 92 26.13 3.31 2.18
C MET A 92 25.36 2.35 1.27
N LEU A 93 24.04 2.24 1.42
CA LEU A 93 23.20 1.34 0.62
C LEU A 93 23.15 1.73 -0.87
N SER A 94 23.37 3.00 -1.20
CA SER A 94 23.45 3.47 -2.59
C SER A 94 24.77 3.10 -3.28
N SER A 95 25.85 2.90 -2.51
CA SER A 95 27.16 2.51 -3.06
C SER A 95 27.40 1.00 -3.08
N PHE A 96 26.69 0.22 -2.26
CA PHE A 96 26.87 -1.23 -2.21
C PHE A 96 26.17 -1.93 -3.38
N LYS A 97 26.94 -2.75 -4.10
CA LYS A 97 26.45 -3.68 -5.13
C LYS A 97 27.02 -5.05 -4.85
N HIS A 98 26.35 -5.80 -3.99
CA HIS A 98 26.79 -7.12 -3.56
C HIS A 98 25.56 -7.96 -3.20
N ASP A 99 25.55 -9.25 -3.56
CA ASP A 99 24.37 -10.12 -3.39
C ASP A 99 23.89 -10.25 -1.93
N ASN A 100 24.84 -10.17 -0.99
CA ASN A 100 24.55 -10.21 0.45
C ASN A 100 24.10 -8.85 1.04
N VAL A 101 24.02 -7.77 0.26
CA VAL A 101 23.60 -6.45 0.72
C VAL A 101 22.39 -5.99 -0.09
N SER A 102 21.29 -5.67 0.60
CA SER A 102 20.10 -5.18 -0.08
C SER A 102 20.36 -3.82 -0.73
N GLY A 103 20.10 -3.74 -2.04
CA GLY A 103 20.21 -2.49 -2.78
C GLY A 103 19.15 -1.47 -2.35
N PHE A 104 19.52 -0.19 -2.36
CA PHE A 104 18.56 0.90 -2.18
C PHE A 104 18.00 1.35 -3.53
N THR A 105 16.68 1.26 -3.69
CA THR A 105 15.97 1.81 -4.86
C THR A 105 15.12 3.00 -4.40
N PRO A 106 15.41 4.23 -4.86
CA PRO A 106 14.57 5.37 -4.56
C PRO A 106 13.21 5.21 -5.24
N LEU A 107 12.12 5.36 -4.48
CA LEU A 107 10.80 5.52 -5.07
C LEU A 107 10.75 6.87 -5.81
N ARG A 108 10.38 6.81 -7.08
CA ARG A 108 10.18 7.98 -7.95
C ARG A 108 8.69 8.23 -8.16
#